data_AF-A0A2C9CPR9-F1
#
_entry.id   AF-A0A2C9CPR9-F1
#
_cell.length_a   1.000
_cell.length_b   1.000
_cell.length_c   1.000
_cell.angle_alpha   90.00
_cell.angle_beta   90.00
_cell.angle_gamma   90.00
#
_symmetry.space_group_name_H-M   'P 1'
#
loop_
_entity.id
_entity.type
_entity.pdbx_description
1 polymer ?
#
loop_
_entity_poly.entity_id
_entity_poly.type
_entity_poly.pdbx_seq_one_letter_code
_entity_poly.pdbx_strand_id
1 'polypeptide(L)'
;MEQLIREGSLLAAVAAVTLAAYMILRQIGGTPTIQAGRILSAILGAVLLIGGLSKFFAPFSDKFVDLVTLSQLPMPQTTIITIHATEICAGIVLILFSYAWTTLRTGAFNPLFQVANAITIVIMLSLVYVNLHPDVPASILPLGIKPPIAALLLIVMAMMNMSAPRSNGAAGNGHGYVHSERTGRHNIGIHSVLS
;
A
#
# COMPACT_ATOMS: atom_id res chain seq x y z
N MET A 1 -20.77 23.75 7.10
CA MET A 1 -19.94 23.52 8.31
C MET A 1 -19.80 22.04 8.66
N GLU A 2 -20.88 21.26 8.71
CA GLU A 2 -20.80 19.80 8.98
C GLU A 2 -19.89 19.03 8.01
N GLN A 3 -19.93 19.34 6.72
CA GLN A 3 -19.11 18.67 5.71
C GLN A 3 -17.60 18.86 5.97
N LEU A 4 -17.18 20.08 6.31
CA LEU A 4 -15.78 20.40 6.60
C LEU A 4 -15.28 19.68 7.85
N ILE A 5 -16.15 19.51 8.85
CA ILE A 5 -15.85 18.78 10.09
C ILE A 5 -15.70 17.28 9.80
N ARG A 6 -16.58 16.71 8.97
CA ARG A 6 -16.49 15.30 8.54
C ARG A 6 -15.24 15.04 7.72
N GLU A 7 -14.95 15.87 6.73
CA GLU A 7 -13.72 15.79 5.92
C GLU A 7 -12.47 15.96 6.78
N GLY A 8 -12.47 16.93 7.71
CA GLY A 8 -11.38 17.15 8.65
C GLY A 8 -11.16 15.96 9.58
N SER A 9 -12.23 15.35 10.09
CA SER A 9 -12.14 14.16 10.95
C SER A 9 -11.62 12.94 10.19
N LEU A 10 -12.02 12.77 8.93
CA LEU A 10 -11.57 11.67 8.08
C LEU A 10 -10.08 11.83 7.73
N LEU A 11 -9.67 13.05 7.36
CA LEU A 11 -8.27 13.39 7.12
C LEU A 11 -7.40 13.19 8.38
N ALA A 12 -7.90 13.59 9.55
CA ALA A 12 -7.20 13.38 10.82
C ALA A 12 -7.08 11.90 11.17
N ALA A 13 -8.11 11.10 10.95
CA ALA A 13 -8.08 9.66 11.18
C ALA A 13 -7.09 8.96 10.22
N VAL A 14 -7.13 9.30 8.93
CA VAL A 14 -6.17 8.78 7.94
C VAL A 14 -4.74 9.20 8.30
N ALA A 15 -4.53 10.44 8.72
CA ALA A 15 -3.23 10.93 9.17
C ALA A 15 -2.74 10.20 10.43
N ALA A 16 -3.61 9.95 11.41
CA ALA A 16 -3.27 9.22 12.63
C ALA A 16 -2.92 7.75 12.35
N VAL A 17 -3.72 7.06 11.53
CA VAL A 17 -3.43 5.68 11.10
C VAL A 17 -2.13 5.63 10.31
N THR A 18 -1.90 6.60 9.42
CA THR A 18 -0.66 6.73 8.65
C THR A 18 0.55 6.96 9.56
N LEU A 19 0.42 7.82 10.57
CA LEU A 19 1.47 8.11 11.54
C LEU A 19 1.77 6.90 12.42
N ALA A 20 0.75 6.17 12.87
CA ALA A 20 0.90 4.93 13.63
C ALA A 20 1.60 3.85 12.79
N ALA A 21 1.19 3.67 11.53
CA ALA A 21 1.85 2.77 10.59
C ALA A 21 3.31 3.18 10.35
N TYR A 22 3.59 4.47 10.19
CA TYR A 22 4.94 5.01 10.08
C TYR A 22 5.79 4.72 11.34
N MET A 23 5.23 4.95 12.52
CA MET A 23 5.87 4.71 13.82
C MET A 23 6.21 3.24 14.08
N ILE A 24 5.36 2.32 13.61
CA ILE A 24 5.58 0.88 13.72
C ILE A 24 6.64 0.45 12.70
N LEU A 25 6.57 0.96 11.47
CA LEU A 25 7.47 0.55 10.38
C LEU A 25 8.88 1.13 10.50
N ARG A 26 9.06 2.31 11.12
CA ARG A 26 10.40 2.86 11.40
C ARG A 26 11.24 2.00 12.34
N GLN A 27 10.61 1.15 13.14
CA GLN A 27 11.32 0.27 14.08
C GLN A 27 12.01 -0.90 13.36
N ILE A 28 11.67 -1.16 12.09
CA ILE A 28 12.04 -2.40 11.41
C ILE A 28 13.30 -2.27 10.53
N GLY A 29 13.91 -1.09 10.45
CA GLY A 29 15.14 -0.86 9.67
C GLY A 29 14.97 -1.07 8.14
N GLY A 30 15.90 -0.53 7.34
CA GLY A 30 15.90 -0.69 5.88
C GLY A 30 16.27 0.59 5.12
N THR A 31 16.41 0.49 3.80
CA THR A 31 16.61 1.69 2.97
C THR A 31 15.34 2.53 2.92
N PRO A 32 15.43 3.87 2.73
CA PRO A 32 14.26 4.74 2.67
C PRO A 32 13.23 4.30 1.62
N THR A 33 13.68 3.74 0.50
CA THR A 33 12.82 3.23 -0.58
C THR A 33 12.06 1.97 -0.21
N ILE A 34 12.70 1.03 0.50
CA ILE A 34 12.05 -0.18 1.02
C ILE A 34 11.02 0.21 2.09
N GLN A 35 11.40 1.12 2.98
CA GLN A 35 10.52 1.59 4.04
C GLN A 35 9.29 2.31 3.47
N ALA A 36 9.46 3.14 2.44
CA ALA A 36 8.34 3.78 1.75
C ALA A 36 7.35 2.77 1.16
N GLY A 37 7.83 1.71 0.50
CA GLY A 37 6.97 0.66 -0.03
C GLY A 37 6.21 -0.13 1.05
N ARG A 38 6.85 -0.39 2.19
CA ARG A 38 6.20 -1.02 3.35
C ARG A 38 5.09 -0.13 3.91
N ILE A 39 5.35 1.16 4.05
CA ILE A 39 4.38 2.14 4.54
C ILE A 39 3.20 2.24 3.58
N LEU A 40 3.47 2.38 2.28
CA LEU A 40 2.41 2.42 1.26
C LEU A 40 1.54 1.15 1.30
N SER A 41 2.16 -0.02 1.40
CA SER A 41 1.43 -1.29 1.50
C SER A 41 0.63 -1.41 2.79
N ALA A 42 1.15 -0.94 3.92
CA ALA A 42 0.41 -0.91 5.18
C ALA A 42 -0.80 0.01 5.09
N ILE A 43 -0.63 1.24 4.57
CA ILE A 43 -1.72 2.21 4.49
C ILE A 43 -2.79 1.72 3.52
N LEU A 44 -2.41 1.31 2.31
CA LEU A 44 -3.35 0.74 1.34
C LEU A 44 -4.06 -0.47 1.92
N GLY A 45 -3.30 -1.40 2.51
CA GLY A 45 -3.85 -2.61 3.09
C GLY A 45 -4.84 -2.33 4.23
N ALA A 46 -4.51 -1.41 5.12
CA ALA A 46 -5.37 -1.00 6.23
C ALA A 46 -6.63 -0.28 5.74
N VAL A 47 -6.51 0.65 4.77
CA VAL A 47 -7.66 1.38 4.23
C VAL A 47 -8.62 0.43 3.53
N LEU A 48 -8.13 -0.52 2.72
CA LEU A 48 -8.96 -1.53 2.08
C LEU A 48 -9.61 -2.46 3.10
N LEU A 49 -8.87 -2.89 4.11
CA LEU A 49 -9.41 -3.79 5.12
C LEU A 49 -10.50 -3.11 5.96
N ILE A 50 -10.25 -1.88 6.44
CA ILE A 50 -11.24 -1.09 7.17
C ILE A 50 -12.42 -0.74 6.27
N GLY A 51 -12.16 -0.36 5.03
CA GLY A 51 -13.17 -0.05 4.01
C GLY A 51 -14.07 -1.23 3.71
N GLY A 52 -13.52 -2.43 3.51
CA GLY A 52 -14.27 -3.66 3.30
C GLY A 52 -15.05 -4.09 4.55
N LEU A 53 -14.43 -4.02 5.73
CA LEU A 53 -15.07 -4.41 6.99
C LEU A 53 -16.19 -3.45 7.41
N SER A 54 -16.05 -2.15 7.15
CA SER A 54 -17.09 -1.18 7.48
C SER A 54 -18.42 -1.48 6.78
N LYS A 55 -18.39 -2.09 5.60
CA LYS A 55 -19.58 -2.42 4.81
C LYS A 55 -20.38 -3.61 5.36
N PHE A 56 -19.96 -4.24 6.46
CA PHE A 56 -20.81 -5.18 7.22
C PHE A 56 -21.73 -4.49 8.23
N PHE A 57 -21.52 -3.20 8.51
CA PHE A 57 -22.23 -2.49 9.56
C PHE A 57 -23.15 -1.40 8.97
N ALA A 58 -24.34 -1.25 9.53
CA ALA A 58 -25.22 -0.13 9.20
C ALA A 58 -24.61 1.20 9.72
N PRO A 59 -24.78 2.33 9.01
CA PRO A 59 -25.54 2.50 7.76
C PRO A 59 -24.70 2.26 6.48
N PHE A 60 -23.44 1.81 6.60
CA PHE A 60 -22.54 1.66 5.45
C PHE A 60 -22.95 0.52 4.52
N SER A 61 -23.43 -0.60 5.07
CA SER A 61 -23.98 -1.72 4.30
C SER A 61 -25.12 -1.25 3.38
N ASP A 62 -26.12 -0.57 3.95
CA ASP A 62 -27.33 -0.17 3.21
C ASP A 62 -26.99 0.83 2.09
N LYS A 63 -26.16 1.84 2.43
CA LYS A 63 -25.67 2.82 1.44
C LYS A 63 -24.88 2.17 0.30
N PHE A 64 -24.11 1.13 0.59
CA PHE A 64 -23.37 0.41 -0.43
C PHE A 64 -24.28 -0.42 -1.36
N VAL A 65 -25.30 -1.08 -0.80
CA VAL A 65 -26.32 -1.80 -1.58
C VAL A 65 -27.08 -0.85 -2.50
N ASP A 66 -27.51 0.30 -1.97
CA ASP A 66 -28.19 1.35 -2.75
C ASP A 66 -27.28 1.87 -3.87
N LEU A 67 -26.00 2.12 -3.55
CA LEU A 67 -25.01 2.61 -4.51
C LEU A 67 -24.84 1.64 -5.68
N VAL A 68 -24.65 0.35 -5.42
CA VAL A 68 -24.48 -0.66 -6.47
C VAL A 68 -25.76 -0.85 -7.30
N THR A 69 -26.92 -0.81 -6.65
CA THR A 69 -28.22 -1.01 -7.31
C THR A 69 -28.57 0.17 -8.22
N LEU A 70 -28.35 1.39 -7.77
CA LEU A 70 -28.63 2.61 -8.54
C LEU A 70 -27.60 2.86 -9.65
N SER A 71 -26.40 2.29 -9.54
CA SER A 71 -25.35 2.37 -10.57
C SER A 71 -25.55 1.39 -11.74
N GLN A 72 -26.65 0.63 -11.74
CA GLN A 72 -27.04 -0.31 -12.82
C GLN A 72 -25.94 -1.32 -13.19
N LEU A 73 -25.13 -1.75 -12.21
CA LEU A 73 -24.09 -2.73 -12.45
C LEU A 73 -24.71 -4.10 -12.81
N PRO A 74 -24.08 -4.86 -13.73
CA PRO A 74 -24.56 -6.19 -14.07
C PRO A 74 -24.51 -7.09 -12.82
N MET A 75 -25.60 -7.82 -12.58
CA MET A 75 -25.73 -8.75 -11.45
C MET A 75 -25.36 -8.11 -10.08
N PRO A 76 -26.22 -7.23 -9.54
CA PRO A 76 -25.88 -6.43 -8.35
C PRO A 76 -25.51 -7.27 -7.12
N GLN A 77 -26.20 -8.40 -6.90
CA GLN A 77 -25.92 -9.27 -5.75
C GLN A 77 -24.52 -9.90 -5.79
N THR A 78 -24.09 -10.40 -6.95
CA THR A 78 -22.74 -10.97 -7.10
C THR A 78 -21.69 -9.87 -7.02
N THR A 79 -21.96 -8.71 -7.61
CA THR A 79 -21.06 -7.55 -7.58
C THR A 79 -20.78 -7.08 -6.14
N ILE A 80 -21.81 -7.01 -5.28
CA ILE A 80 -21.65 -6.65 -3.86
C ILE A 80 -20.68 -7.62 -3.16
N ILE A 81 -20.90 -8.93 -3.32
CA ILE A 81 -20.07 -9.97 -2.70
C ILE A 81 -18.64 -9.90 -3.24
N THR A 82 -18.48 -9.79 -4.55
CA THR A 82 -17.16 -9.73 -5.19
C THR A 82 -16.38 -8.50 -4.76
N ILE A 83 -17.00 -7.31 -4.71
CA ILE A 83 -16.33 -6.09 -4.26
C ILE A 83 -15.91 -6.22 -2.79
N HIS A 84 -16.80 -6.69 -1.91
CA HIS A 84 -16.45 -6.91 -0.50
C HIS A 84 -15.27 -7.87 -0.33
N ALA A 85 -15.35 -9.04 -0.96
CA ALA A 85 -14.33 -10.07 -0.83
C ALA A 85 -12.98 -9.59 -1.38
N THR A 86 -12.98 -8.95 -2.55
CA THR A 86 -11.75 -8.48 -3.19
C THR A 86 -11.06 -7.36 -2.41
N GLU A 87 -11.82 -6.44 -1.83
CA GLU A 87 -11.28 -5.35 -1.00
C GLU A 87 -10.61 -5.89 0.27
N ILE A 88 -11.26 -6.83 0.95
CA ILE A 88 -10.72 -7.47 2.17
C ILE A 88 -9.50 -8.32 1.84
N CYS A 89 -9.57 -9.16 0.80
CA CYS A 89 -8.46 -10.01 0.38
C CYS A 89 -7.24 -9.18 -0.04
N ALA A 90 -7.44 -8.14 -0.86
CA ALA A 90 -6.37 -7.23 -1.26
C ALA A 90 -5.77 -6.50 -0.03
N GLY A 91 -6.62 -6.07 0.90
CA GLY A 91 -6.22 -5.46 2.16
C GLY A 91 -5.28 -6.35 2.98
N ILE A 92 -5.68 -7.59 3.22
CA ILE A 92 -4.88 -8.59 3.96
C ILE A 92 -3.56 -8.84 3.26
N VAL A 93 -3.57 -9.07 1.94
CA VAL A 93 -2.36 -9.32 1.16
C VAL A 93 -1.38 -8.15 1.31
N LEU A 94 -1.83 -6.90 1.11
CA LEU A 94 -0.95 -5.74 1.22
C LEU A 94 -0.41 -5.52 2.64
N ILE A 95 -1.18 -5.83 3.69
CA ILE A 95 -0.69 -5.82 5.08
C ILE A 95 0.42 -6.87 5.26
N LEU A 96 0.24 -8.09 4.75
CA LEU A 96 1.25 -9.15 4.84
C LEU A 96 2.54 -8.74 4.12
N PHE A 97 2.44 -8.12 2.95
CA PHE A 97 3.59 -7.59 2.22
C PHE A 97 4.27 -6.42 2.95
N SER A 98 3.54 -5.62 3.73
CA SER A 98 4.16 -4.58 4.56
C SER A 98 5.06 -5.16 5.65
N TYR A 99 4.62 -6.22 6.31
CA TYR A 99 5.37 -6.88 7.38
C TYR A 99 6.57 -7.66 6.82
N ALA A 100 6.33 -8.53 5.84
CA ALA A 100 7.32 -9.46 5.30
C ALA A 100 7.89 -9.02 3.93
N TRP A 101 8.10 -7.72 3.74
CA TRP A 101 8.48 -7.11 2.46
C TRP A 101 9.70 -7.75 1.78
N THR A 102 10.80 -7.90 2.50
CA THR A 102 12.05 -8.44 1.94
C THR A 102 11.93 -9.92 1.59
N THR A 103 11.14 -10.67 2.37
CA THR A 103 10.93 -12.11 2.18
C THR A 103 9.95 -12.39 1.05
N LEU A 104 8.80 -11.69 1.03
CA LEU A 104 7.72 -11.96 0.09
C LEU A 104 7.91 -11.27 -1.27
N ARG A 105 8.70 -10.19 -1.36
CA ARG A 105 8.90 -9.48 -2.62
C ARG A 105 9.98 -10.10 -3.51
N THR A 106 10.63 -11.16 -3.05
CA THR A 106 11.56 -11.96 -3.84
C THR A 106 10.87 -13.26 -4.31
N GLY A 107 11.17 -13.70 -5.53
CA GLY A 107 10.65 -14.97 -6.07
C GLY A 107 9.15 -14.97 -6.44
N ALA A 108 8.46 -16.07 -6.08
CA ALA A 108 7.14 -16.44 -6.61
C ALA A 108 5.96 -15.59 -6.10
N PHE A 109 6.15 -14.79 -5.05
CA PHE A 109 5.10 -13.97 -4.45
C PHE A 109 5.03 -12.54 -5.03
N ASN A 110 6.04 -12.10 -5.79
CA ASN A 110 6.01 -10.79 -6.46
C ASN A 110 4.80 -10.61 -7.41
N PRO A 111 4.36 -11.60 -8.21
CA PRO A 111 3.12 -11.50 -8.98
C PRO A 111 1.89 -11.27 -8.10
N LEU A 112 1.79 -11.91 -6.94
CA LEU A 112 0.68 -11.73 -6.01
C LEU A 112 0.59 -10.28 -5.51
N PHE A 113 1.74 -9.66 -5.20
CA PHE A 113 1.80 -8.24 -4.86
C PHE A 113 1.30 -7.33 -6.00
N GLN A 114 1.73 -7.62 -7.24
CA GLN A 114 1.31 -6.86 -8.41
C GLN A 114 -0.20 -7.01 -8.65
N VAL A 115 -0.73 -8.23 -8.54
CA VAL A 115 -2.16 -8.52 -8.67
C VAL A 115 -2.96 -7.80 -7.58
N ALA A 116 -2.51 -7.80 -6.32
CA ALA A 116 -3.20 -7.09 -5.25
C ALA A 116 -3.30 -5.58 -5.50
N ASN A 117 -2.22 -4.94 -5.97
CA ASN A 117 -2.25 -3.53 -6.34
C ASN A 117 -3.12 -3.28 -7.59
N ALA A 118 -3.07 -4.17 -8.59
CA ALA A 118 -3.88 -4.05 -9.80
C ALA A 118 -5.38 -4.18 -9.48
N ILE A 119 -5.77 -5.16 -8.66
CA ILE A 119 -7.15 -5.31 -8.15
C ILE A 119 -7.56 -4.05 -7.40
N THR A 120 -6.69 -3.51 -6.54
CA THR A 120 -6.94 -2.25 -5.81
C THR A 120 -7.27 -1.10 -6.77
N ILE A 121 -6.50 -0.96 -7.86
CA ILE A 121 -6.77 0.07 -8.87
C ILE A 121 -8.13 -0.16 -9.52
N VAL A 122 -8.45 -1.40 -9.92
CA VAL A 122 -9.72 -1.76 -10.55
C VAL A 122 -10.92 -1.46 -9.64
N ILE A 123 -10.88 -1.90 -8.38
CA ILE A 123 -11.99 -1.64 -7.44
C ILE A 123 -12.17 -0.16 -7.14
N MET A 124 -11.08 0.62 -7.08
CA MET A 124 -11.16 2.07 -6.88
C MET A 124 -11.66 2.79 -8.13
N LEU A 125 -11.33 2.33 -9.34
CA LEU A 125 -11.92 2.84 -10.58
C LEU A 125 -13.42 2.56 -10.65
N SER A 126 -13.85 1.35 -10.27
CA SER A 126 -15.26 1.02 -10.12
C SER A 126 -15.95 1.93 -9.11
N LEU A 127 -15.28 2.25 -7.99
CA LEU A 127 -15.80 3.20 -7.01
C LEU A 127 -15.95 4.62 -7.60
N VAL A 128 -14.99 5.07 -8.42
CA VAL A 128 -15.09 6.35 -9.13
C VAL A 128 -16.28 6.35 -10.08
N TYR A 129 -16.47 5.28 -10.85
CA TYR A 129 -17.60 5.13 -11.78
C TYR A 129 -18.94 5.24 -11.05
N VAL A 130 -19.17 4.46 -9.99
CA VAL A 130 -20.44 4.48 -9.25
C VAL A 130 -20.69 5.82 -8.56
N ASN A 131 -19.64 6.51 -8.09
CA ASN A 131 -19.79 7.83 -7.46
C ASN A 131 -20.16 8.93 -8.47
N LEU A 132 -19.72 8.80 -9.72
CA LEU A 132 -19.99 9.77 -10.79
C LEU A 132 -21.26 9.43 -11.59
N HIS A 133 -21.91 8.30 -11.32
CA HIS A 133 -23.12 7.89 -12.00
C HIS A 133 -24.26 8.92 -11.77
N PRO A 134 -24.97 9.37 -12.81
CA PRO A 134 -25.96 10.45 -12.70
C PRO A 134 -27.13 10.09 -11.77
N ASP A 135 -27.49 8.81 -11.72
CA ASP A 135 -28.61 8.30 -10.90
C ASP A 135 -28.24 8.09 -9.42
N VAL A 136 -26.98 8.35 -9.04
CA VAL A 136 -26.49 8.23 -7.67
C VAL A 136 -26.52 9.61 -6.99
N PRO A 137 -27.50 9.88 -6.10
CA PRO A 137 -27.54 11.13 -5.36
C PRO A 137 -26.44 11.19 -4.30
N ALA A 138 -26.02 12.39 -3.92
CA ALA A 138 -24.99 12.55 -2.89
C ALA A 138 -25.42 11.99 -1.51
N SER A 139 -26.71 11.89 -1.23
CA SER A 139 -27.27 11.40 0.04
C SER A 139 -26.98 9.92 0.32
N ILE A 140 -26.78 9.11 -0.72
CA ILE A 140 -26.47 7.68 -0.58
C ILE A 140 -24.97 7.41 -0.51
N LEU A 141 -24.12 8.41 -0.75
CA LEU A 141 -22.69 8.26 -0.62
C LEU A 141 -22.31 8.12 0.87
N PRO A 142 -21.41 7.20 1.24
CA PRO A 142 -20.98 7.02 2.62
C PRO A 142 -20.49 8.32 3.29
N LEU A 143 -19.88 9.20 2.50
CA LEU A 143 -19.33 10.47 2.95
C LEU A 143 -20.14 11.69 2.50
N GLY A 144 -21.18 11.51 1.67
CA GLY A 144 -22.00 12.62 1.17
C GLY A 144 -21.32 13.52 0.13
N ILE A 145 -20.14 13.14 -0.40
CA ILE A 145 -19.29 13.99 -1.24
C ILE A 145 -19.21 13.40 -2.64
N LYS A 146 -19.62 14.17 -3.66
CA LYS A 146 -19.75 13.70 -5.06
C LYS A 146 -18.41 13.42 -5.77
N PRO A 147 -17.33 14.22 -5.59
CA PRO A 147 -16.04 13.85 -6.14
C PRO A 147 -15.38 12.72 -5.30
N PRO A 148 -15.05 11.56 -5.90
CA PRO A 148 -14.46 10.43 -5.19
C PRO A 148 -12.94 10.64 -4.95
N ILE A 149 -12.56 11.74 -4.31
CA ILE A 149 -11.15 12.15 -4.10
C ILE A 149 -10.35 11.06 -3.38
N ALA A 150 -10.95 10.42 -2.37
CA ALA A 150 -10.31 9.33 -1.64
C ALA A 150 -9.98 8.14 -2.55
N ALA A 151 -10.88 7.77 -3.47
CA ALA A 151 -10.63 6.69 -4.43
C ALA A 151 -9.48 7.04 -5.38
N LEU A 152 -9.45 8.28 -5.88
CA LEU A 152 -8.37 8.77 -6.73
C LEU A 152 -7.02 8.75 -6.01
N LEU A 153 -6.98 9.16 -4.75
CA LEU A 153 -5.77 9.10 -3.93
C LEU A 153 -5.27 7.66 -3.77
N LEU A 154 -6.17 6.72 -3.49
CA LEU A 154 -5.82 5.31 -3.34
C LEU A 154 -5.31 4.69 -4.65
N ILE A 155 -5.82 5.11 -5.81
CA ILE A 155 -5.29 4.71 -7.12
C ILE A 155 -3.84 5.19 -7.27
N VAL A 156 -3.57 6.47 -6.98
CA VAL A 156 -2.21 7.02 -7.04
C VAL A 156 -1.27 6.28 -6.08
N MET A 157 -1.71 6.04 -4.85
CA MET A 157 -0.93 5.29 -3.86
C MET A 157 -0.65 3.85 -4.33
N ALA A 158 -1.63 3.17 -4.92
CA ALA A 158 -1.45 1.82 -5.46
C ALA A 158 -0.45 1.79 -6.64
N MET A 159 -0.50 2.76 -7.54
CA MET A 159 0.47 2.90 -8.63
C MET A 159 1.89 3.16 -8.12
N MET A 160 2.04 4.02 -7.11
CA MET A 160 3.32 4.28 -6.46
C MET A 160 3.86 3.03 -5.74
N ASN A 161 2.99 2.31 -5.04
CA ASN A 161 3.35 1.09 -4.32
C ASN A 161 3.79 -0.04 -5.26
N MET A 162 3.09 -0.17 -6.39
CA MET A 162 3.44 -1.11 -7.46
C MET A 162 4.83 -0.84 -8.03
N SER A 163 5.18 0.44 -8.16
CA SER A 163 6.45 0.94 -8.71
C SER A 163 7.59 0.99 -7.69
N ALA A 164 7.31 0.77 -6.39
CA ALA A 164 8.32 0.86 -5.34
C ALA A 164 9.52 -0.07 -5.62
N PRO A 165 10.76 0.29 -5.29
CA PRO A 165 11.94 -0.53 -5.59
C PRO A 165 11.85 -1.90 -4.92
N ARG A 166 12.04 -2.97 -5.71
CA ARG A 166 12.12 -4.35 -5.20
C ARG A 166 13.38 -4.44 -4.34
N SER A 167 13.29 -5.02 -3.15
CA SER A 167 14.51 -5.34 -2.41
C SER A 167 15.21 -6.45 -3.18
N ASN A 168 16.24 -6.12 -3.95
CA ASN A 168 17.18 -7.13 -4.41
C ASN A 168 17.83 -7.70 -3.16
N GLY A 169 17.47 -8.94 -2.81
CA GLY A 169 18.28 -9.74 -1.92
C GLY A 169 19.70 -9.79 -2.49
N ALA A 170 20.69 -9.53 -1.65
CA ALA A 170 22.09 -9.60 -2.02
C ALA A 170 22.44 -10.99 -2.59
N ALA A 171 22.80 -11.06 -3.88
CA ALA A 171 23.81 -11.96 -4.43
C ALA A 171 24.01 -11.65 -5.93
N GLY A 172 25.26 -11.34 -6.31
CA GLY A 172 25.71 -11.51 -7.70
C GLY A 172 26.15 -10.27 -8.46
N ASN A 173 27.10 -9.48 -7.92
CA ASN A 173 28.21 -8.96 -8.71
C ASN A 173 29.36 -8.53 -7.79
N GLY A 174 30.05 -9.54 -7.26
CA GLY A 174 31.50 -9.41 -7.12
C GLY A 174 32.09 -9.30 -8.52
N HIS A 175 32.30 -8.06 -8.97
CA HIS A 175 33.20 -7.75 -10.06
C HIS A 175 33.99 -6.50 -9.68
N GLY A 176 35.25 -6.75 -9.28
CA GLY A 176 36.36 -5.86 -9.59
C GLY A 176 36.43 -4.53 -8.86
N TYR A 177 36.71 -4.54 -7.56
CA TYR A 177 37.69 -3.60 -7.02
C TYR A 177 38.92 -4.38 -6.57
N VAL A 178 39.61 -4.96 -7.56
CA VAL A 178 41.05 -5.17 -7.45
C VAL A 178 41.68 -3.81 -7.69
N HIS A 179 41.70 -2.96 -6.65
CA HIS A 179 42.73 -1.94 -6.60
C HIS A 179 43.94 -2.58 -5.95
N SER A 180 44.86 -2.97 -6.82
CA SER A 180 46.26 -3.21 -6.50
C SER A 180 46.82 -1.99 -5.76
N GLU A 181 46.92 -2.07 -4.44
CA GLU A 181 47.96 -1.40 -3.67
C GLU A 181 48.71 -2.44 -2.85
N ARG A 182 49.48 -3.26 -3.58
CA ARG A 182 50.60 -3.97 -3.01
C ARG A 182 51.75 -2.98 -2.89
N THR A 183 52.39 -2.99 -1.72
CA THR A 183 53.81 -2.66 -1.50
C THR A 183 54.11 -1.26 -0.97
N GLY A 184 53.90 -1.09 0.34
CA GLY A 184 54.48 -0.03 1.16
C GLY A 184 54.80 -0.52 2.59
N ARG A 185 55.21 -1.78 2.76
CA ARG A 185 55.70 -2.28 4.06
C ARG A 185 57.16 -1.82 4.25
N HIS A 186 57.32 -0.69 4.92
CA HIS A 186 58.54 -0.39 5.67
C HIS A 186 58.59 -1.33 6.87
N ASN A 187 59.41 -2.38 6.77
CA ASN A 187 59.85 -3.16 7.93
C ASN A 187 61.36 -3.40 7.76
N ILE A 188 62.14 -2.36 8.06
CA ILE A 188 63.59 -2.46 8.15
C ILE A 188 63.89 -3.08 9.51
N GLY A 189 64.24 -4.37 9.48
CA GLY A 189 64.72 -5.11 10.63
C GLY A 189 66.02 -4.48 11.14
N ILE A 190 66.03 -4.17 12.43
CA ILE A 190 67.23 -3.79 13.17
C ILE A 190 68.06 -5.07 13.33
N HIS A 191 69.23 -5.05 12.69
CA HIS A 191 70.24 -6.09 12.81
C HIS A 191 70.83 -6.13 14.23
N SER A 192 70.91 -7.34 14.75
CA SER A 192 71.74 -7.81 15.85
C SER A 192 73.16 -7.22 15.79
N VAL A 193 73.58 -6.53 16.86
CA VAL A 193 74.97 -6.20 17.18
C VAL A 193 75.35 -7.01 18.41
N LEU A 194 76.05 -8.11 18.20
CA LEU A 194 76.92 -8.77 19.17
C LEU A 194 78.10 -9.38 18.40
N SER A 195 79.19 -8.63 18.30
CA SER A 195 80.57 -9.09 18.12
C SER A 195 81.49 -7.96 18.58
#